data_AF-A0A9E4N0Y3-F1
#
_entry.id   AF-A0A9E4N0Y3-F1
#
_cell.length_a   1.000
_cell.length_b   1.000
_cell.length_c   1.000
_cell.angle_alpha   90.00
_cell.angle_beta   90.00
_cell.angle_gamma   90.00
#
_symmetry.space_group_name_H-M   'P 1'
#
loop_
_entity.id
_entity.type
_entity.pdbx_description
1 polymer ?
#
loop_
_entity_poly.entity_id
_entity_poly.type
_entity_poly.pdbx_seq_one_letter_code
_entity_poly.pdbx_strand_id
1 'polypeptide(L)'
;MLRRLSIHFLTLASIIGLGLWFTTASAAILSPGSNITLNGTTLATDPNLAGTVVHENLIGFTLTDPSGATLLTGNYLDRVIRSTNTDQLIFSGRIQDLANVGSSSMGVLDWSVSGFGGYQTDVEYRTDDLLGDIGPETALRSSDGDNVIFDFFIELEPPETSLPSSIATDATLFDLTGTAFLSLENLISGEELEIELDGLAAPSAVPLPAAFWMFGSGLIGLIGFQRQRRKS
;
A
#
# COMPACT_ATOMS: atom_id res chain seq x y z
N MET A 1 -58.77 -30.38 49.88
CA MET A 1 -57.64 -29.93 50.71
C MET A 1 -56.34 -30.27 49.97
N LEU A 2 -55.85 -29.37 49.13
CA LEU A 2 -54.64 -29.57 48.32
C LEU A 2 -53.53 -28.65 48.86
N ARG A 3 -52.44 -29.26 49.34
CA ARG A 3 -51.26 -28.59 49.90
C ARG A 3 -50.43 -27.95 48.79
N ARG A 4 -50.06 -26.68 48.96
CA ARG A 4 -49.08 -25.96 48.12
C ARG A 4 -47.68 -26.54 48.34
N LEU A 5 -46.99 -26.89 47.25
CA LEU A 5 -45.54 -27.13 47.22
C LEU A 5 -44.86 -25.83 46.74
N SER A 6 -44.05 -25.20 47.59
CA SER A 6 -43.19 -24.08 47.19
C SER A 6 -41.90 -24.62 46.62
N ILE A 7 -41.63 -24.32 45.35
CA ILE A 7 -40.36 -24.63 44.67
C ILE A 7 -39.49 -23.36 44.75
N HIS A 8 -38.38 -23.43 45.48
CA HIS A 8 -37.36 -22.38 45.50
C HIS A 8 -36.46 -22.54 44.28
N PHE A 9 -36.58 -21.62 43.32
CA PHE A 9 -35.62 -21.48 42.22
C PHE A 9 -34.41 -20.67 42.71
N LEU A 10 -33.32 -21.37 43.00
CA LEU A 10 -31.96 -20.81 43.04
C LEU A 10 -31.34 -21.12 41.67
N THR A 11 -31.24 -20.11 40.80
CA THR A 11 -30.56 -20.25 39.51
C THR A 11 -29.24 -19.49 39.55
N LEU A 12 -28.17 -20.28 39.42
CA LEU A 12 -26.77 -19.91 39.35
C LEU A 12 -26.51 -18.92 38.20
N ALA A 13 -25.94 -17.74 38.49
CA ALA A 13 -25.39 -16.87 37.46
C ALA A 13 -24.06 -17.46 36.98
N SER A 14 -24.05 -18.07 35.79
CA SER A 14 -22.81 -18.46 35.11
C SER A 14 -22.31 -17.26 34.29
N ILE A 15 -21.26 -16.60 34.75
CA ILE A 15 -20.52 -15.60 33.99
C ILE A 15 -19.63 -16.35 33.00
N ILE A 16 -20.07 -16.48 31.76
CA ILE A 16 -19.23 -16.94 30.65
C ILE A 16 -18.30 -15.77 30.32
N GLY A 17 -17.05 -15.86 30.76
CA GLY A 17 -16.00 -14.96 30.32
C GLY A 17 -15.67 -15.24 28.86
N LEU A 18 -16.29 -14.49 27.94
CA LEU A 18 -15.78 -14.37 26.57
C LEU A 18 -14.41 -13.68 26.67
N GLY A 19 -13.34 -14.48 26.62
CA GLY A 19 -12.02 -13.97 26.32
C GLY A 19 -12.02 -13.49 24.88
N LEU A 20 -12.25 -12.18 24.68
CA LEU A 20 -11.99 -11.53 23.41
C LEU A 20 -10.47 -11.49 23.23
N TRP A 21 -9.96 -12.45 22.46
CA TRP A 21 -8.59 -12.39 21.96
C TRP A 21 -8.56 -11.31 20.90
N PHE A 22 -8.22 -10.09 21.30
CA PHE A 22 -7.88 -9.04 20.35
C PHE A 22 -6.46 -9.31 19.88
N THR A 23 -6.32 -9.90 18.69
CA THR A 23 -5.06 -9.82 17.96
C THR A 23 -4.92 -8.37 17.52
N THR A 24 -3.94 -7.66 18.05
CA THR A 24 -3.55 -6.35 17.51
C THR A 24 -3.02 -6.61 16.09
N ALA A 25 -3.80 -6.28 15.06
CA ALA A 25 -3.25 -6.18 13.72
C ALA A 25 -2.29 -4.99 13.76
N SER A 26 -1.00 -5.28 13.70
CA SER A 26 0.03 -4.27 13.51
C SER A 26 0.38 -4.33 12.05
N ALA A 27 0.32 -3.18 11.38
CA ALA A 27 1.06 -3.02 10.14
C ALA A 27 2.52 -3.41 10.40
N ALA A 28 3.12 -4.14 9.45
CA ALA A 28 4.46 -4.70 9.59
C ALA A 28 5.44 -3.96 8.69
N ILE A 29 6.57 -3.54 9.27
CA ILE A 29 7.68 -2.95 8.54
C ILE A 29 8.19 -3.93 7.49
N LEU A 30 8.07 -3.55 6.23
CA LEU A 30 8.55 -4.30 5.09
C LEU A 30 9.98 -3.87 4.74
N SER A 31 10.96 -4.66 5.13
CA SER A 31 12.38 -4.38 4.86
C SER A 31 12.76 -4.73 3.42
N PRO A 32 13.78 -4.09 2.81
CA PRO A 32 14.28 -4.49 1.50
C PRO A 32 14.66 -5.97 1.42
N GLY A 33 14.25 -6.65 0.35
CA GLY A 33 14.48 -8.08 0.10
C GLY A 33 13.64 -9.03 0.96
N SER A 34 12.66 -8.52 1.71
CA SER A 34 11.77 -9.33 2.55
C SER A 34 10.37 -9.45 1.96
N ASN A 35 9.61 -10.39 2.52
CA ASN A 35 8.17 -10.50 2.31
C ASN A 35 7.45 -10.60 3.66
N ILE A 36 6.18 -10.22 3.67
CA ILE A 36 5.28 -10.33 4.81
C ILE A 36 3.92 -10.86 4.34
N THR A 37 3.22 -11.57 5.23
CA THR A 37 1.79 -11.88 5.05
C THR A 37 0.96 -10.72 5.53
N LEU A 38 0.02 -10.29 4.69
CA LEU A 38 -0.95 -9.23 4.98
C LEU A 38 -2.20 -9.84 5.58
N ASN A 39 -2.79 -9.17 6.57
CA ASN A 39 -3.98 -9.69 7.27
C ASN A 39 -5.20 -8.77 7.12
N GLY A 40 -5.00 -7.61 6.50
CA GLY A 40 -5.97 -6.54 6.48
C GLY A 40 -5.99 -5.77 7.81
N THR A 41 -6.20 -4.46 7.70
CA THR A 41 -6.38 -3.57 8.85
C THR A 41 -7.61 -2.68 8.69
N THR A 42 -7.88 -1.87 9.70
CA THR A 42 -8.93 -0.84 9.70
C THR A 42 -8.37 0.41 10.37
N LEU A 43 -9.01 1.57 10.17
CA LEU A 43 -8.66 2.80 10.90
C LEU A 43 -8.82 2.66 12.41
N ALA A 44 -9.73 1.80 12.87
CA ALA A 44 -9.91 1.54 14.30
C ALA A 44 -8.71 0.79 14.89
N THR A 45 -8.11 -0.11 14.11
CA THR A 45 -6.97 -0.93 14.53
C THR A 45 -5.64 -0.22 14.32
N ASP A 46 -5.48 0.49 13.20
CA ASP A 46 -4.34 1.37 12.92
C ASP A 46 -4.80 2.82 12.66
N PRO A 47 -4.92 3.63 13.72
CA PRO A 47 -5.31 5.03 13.60
C PRO A 47 -4.32 5.89 12.81
N ASN A 48 -3.07 5.45 12.59
CA ASN A 48 -2.09 6.23 11.83
C ASN A 48 -2.44 6.30 10.35
N LEU A 49 -3.28 5.39 9.86
CA LEU A 49 -3.81 5.41 8.50
C LEU A 49 -4.89 6.48 8.28
N ALA A 50 -5.37 7.13 9.36
CA ALA A 50 -6.29 8.25 9.24
C ALA A 50 -5.56 9.47 8.66
N GLY A 51 -6.16 10.14 7.68
CA GLY A 51 -5.49 11.23 7.01
C GLY A 51 -6.37 12.02 6.06
N THR A 52 -5.76 13.02 5.42
CA THR A 52 -6.38 13.79 4.33
C THR A 52 -5.79 13.33 2.99
N VAL A 53 -6.64 13.11 1.99
CA VAL A 53 -6.18 12.83 0.62
C VAL A 53 -5.53 14.10 0.06
N VAL A 54 -4.25 14.00 -0.31
CA VAL A 54 -3.46 15.12 -0.88
C VAL A 54 -3.18 14.95 -2.37
N HIS A 55 -3.34 13.73 -2.89
CA HIS A 55 -3.31 13.40 -4.31
C HIS A 55 -4.23 12.21 -4.57
N GLU A 56 -4.94 12.26 -5.68
CA GLU A 56 -5.76 11.15 -6.17
C GLU A 56 -5.83 11.25 -7.69
N ASN A 57 -5.45 10.17 -8.36
CA ASN A 57 -5.51 10.05 -9.80
C ASN A 57 -6.05 8.67 -10.19
N LEU A 58 -6.98 8.63 -11.13
CA LEU A 58 -7.52 7.39 -11.68
C LEU A 58 -6.91 7.15 -13.05
N ILE A 59 -6.06 6.12 -13.15
CA ILE A 59 -5.29 5.79 -14.34
C ILE A 59 -5.95 4.60 -15.03
N GLY A 60 -6.58 4.84 -16.18
CA GLY A 60 -7.18 3.78 -16.98
C GLY A 60 -6.12 2.97 -17.72
N PHE A 61 -6.32 1.65 -17.79
CA PHE A 61 -5.46 0.74 -18.55
C PHE A 61 -6.25 -0.18 -19.47
N THR A 62 -5.58 -0.70 -20.48
CA THR A 62 -6.18 -1.60 -21.49
C THR A 62 -5.14 -2.62 -21.91
N LEU A 63 -5.48 -3.90 -21.76
CA LEU A 63 -4.71 -4.99 -22.32
C LEU A 63 -5.20 -5.32 -23.72
N THR A 64 -4.29 -5.46 -24.68
CA THR A 64 -4.62 -5.89 -26.05
C THR A 64 -3.79 -7.11 -26.44
N ASP A 65 -4.37 -7.99 -27.25
CA ASP A 65 -3.62 -9.08 -27.87
C ASP A 65 -2.70 -8.57 -29.01
N PRO A 66 -1.83 -9.42 -29.58
CA PRO A 66 -0.97 -9.03 -30.70
C PRO A 66 -1.72 -8.59 -31.97
N SER A 67 -3.01 -8.87 -32.08
CA SER A 67 -3.87 -8.41 -33.19
C SER A 67 -4.46 -7.01 -32.94
N GLY A 68 -4.30 -6.48 -31.72
CA GLY A 68 -4.86 -5.20 -31.27
C GLY A 68 -6.27 -5.32 -30.71
N ALA A 69 -6.79 -6.54 -30.50
CA ALA A 69 -8.09 -6.74 -29.87
C ALA A 69 -7.96 -6.55 -28.36
N THR A 70 -8.84 -5.74 -27.77
CA THR A 70 -8.88 -5.57 -26.31
C THR A 70 -9.28 -6.87 -25.62
N LEU A 71 -8.49 -7.26 -24.63
CA LEU A 71 -8.72 -8.43 -23.78
C LEU A 71 -9.30 -8.01 -22.43
N LEU A 72 -8.77 -6.96 -21.83
CA LEU A 72 -9.16 -6.50 -20.50
C LEU A 72 -9.08 -4.97 -20.43
N THR A 73 -10.01 -4.35 -19.71
CA THR A 73 -9.91 -2.95 -19.29
C THR A 73 -10.03 -2.85 -17.78
N GLY A 74 -9.44 -1.80 -17.20
CA GLY A 74 -9.58 -1.49 -15.78
C GLY A 74 -9.03 -0.12 -15.44
N ASN A 75 -9.07 0.22 -14.16
CA ASN A 75 -8.47 1.42 -13.61
C ASN A 75 -7.56 1.09 -12.42
N TYR A 76 -6.46 1.82 -12.31
CA TYR A 76 -5.63 1.89 -11.11
C TYR A 76 -5.86 3.24 -10.42
N LEU A 77 -6.29 3.21 -9.17
CA LEU A 77 -6.41 4.39 -8.33
C LEU A 77 -5.08 4.62 -7.60
N ASP A 78 -4.38 5.69 -7.98
CA ASP A 78 -3.20 6.21 -7.32
C ASP A 78 -3.61 7.27 -6.30
N ARG A 79 -3.55 6.97 -5.01
CA ARG A 79 -3.97 7.87 -3.93
C ARG A 79 -2.84 8.09 -2.93
N VAL A 80 -2.60 9.34 -2.56
CA VAL A 80 -1.71 9.70 -1.44
C VAL A 80 -2.52 10.34 -0.32
N ILE A 81 -2.35 9.81 0.88
CA ILE A 81 -2.98 10.28 2.10
C ILE A 81 -1.90 10.82 3.03
N ARG A 82 -2.07 12.02 3.56
CA ARG A 82 -1.24 12.56 4.64
C ARG A 82 -1.85 12.19 5.98
N SER A 83 -1.14 11.40 6.77
CA SER A 83 -1.60 10.97 8.10
C SER A 83 -1.84 12.16 9.01
N THR A 84 -2.96 12.18 9.73
CA THR A 84 -3.23 13.18 10.77
C THR A 84 -2.45 12.94 12.05
N ASN A 85 -1.97 11.71 12.29
CA ASN A 85 -1.27 11.36 13.52
C ASN A 85 0.24 11.54 13.39
N THR A 86 0.80 11.17 12.23
CA THR A 86 2.26 11.13 12.03
C THR A 86 2.78 12.17 11.03
N ASP A 87 1.89 12.86 10.30
CA ASP A 87 2.24 13.76 9.18
C ASP A 87 3.03 13.10 8.03
N GLN A 88 3.10 11.76 8.05
CA GLN A 88 3.72 10.93 7.03
C GLN A 88 2.77 10.70 5.86
N LEU A 89 3.35 10.32 4.71
CA LEU A 89 2.61 9.95 3.53
C LEU A 89 2.30 8.45 3.49
N ILE A 90 1.06 8.14 3.15
CA ILE A 90 0.54 6.81 2.90
C ILE A 90 0.16 6.75 1.42
N PHE A 91 0.80 5.84 0.69
CA PHE A 91 0.51 5.56 -0.71
C PHE A 91 -0.49 4.41 -0.76
N SER A 92 -1.64 4.64 -1.38
CA SER A 92 -2.76 3.72 -1.39
C SER A 92 -3.16 3.43 -2.83
N GLY A 93 -2.73 2.26 -3.30
CA GLY A 93 -3.03 1.75 -4.63
C GLY A 93 -4.26 0.84 -4.60
N ARG A 94 -5.06 0.89 -5.67
CA ARG A 94 -6.22 0.01 -5.82
C ARG A 94 -6.53 -0.27 -7.29
N ILE A 95 -6.80 -1.53 -7.62
CA ILE A 95 -7.23 -1.97 -8.95
C ILE A 95 -8.75 -2.11 -8.94
N GLN A 96 -9.45 -1.46 -9.86
CA GLN A 96 -10.92 -1.43 -9.88
C GLN A 96 -11.49 -1.35 -11.30
N ASP A 97 -12.80 -1.52 -11.41
CA ASP A 97 -13.55 -1.43 -12.67
C ASP A 97 -13.04 -2.40 -13.74
N LEU A 98 -12.60 -3.59 -13.31
CA LEU A 98 -12.10 -4.63 -14.19
C LEU A 98 -13.21 -5.16 -15.09
N ALA A 99 -12.94 -5.29 -16.39
CA ALA A 99 -13.87 -5.87 -17.35
C ALA A 99 -13.14 -6.66 -18.45
N ASN A 100 -13.46 -7.95 -18.55
CA ASN A 100 -13.08 -8.78 -19.70
C ASN A 100 -13.89 -8.37 -20.94
N VAL A 101 -13.23 -8.28 -22.09
CA VAL A 101 -13.86 -7.88 -23.36
C VAL A 101 -14.02 -9.10 -24.29
N GLY A 102 -15.25 -9.31 -24.75
CA GLY A 102 -15.57 -10.44 -25.64
C GLY A 102 -15.56 -11.76 -24.89
N SER A 103 -14.71 -12.70 -25.30
CA SER A 103 -14.55 -14.03 -24.68
C SER A 103 -13.19 -14.20 -24.01
N SER A 104 -12.49 -13.11 -23.68
CA SER A 104 -11.26 -13.17 -22.90
C SER A 104 -11.54 -13.64 -21.48
N SER A 105 -10.49 -14.16 -20.84
CA SER A 105 -10.53 -14.64 -19.46
C SER A 105 -9.23 -14.20 -18.79
N MET A 106 -9.10 -12.90 -18.55
CA MET A 106 -7.94 -12.32 -17.89
C MET A 106 -8.24 -12.07 -16.41
N GLY A 107 -7.24 -12.25 -15.55
CA GLY A 107 -7.21 -11.82 -14.15
C GLY A 107 -5.90 -11.07 -13.84
N VAL A 108 -5.83 -10.42 -12.68
CA VAL A 108 -4.60 -9.79 -12.18
C VAL A 108 -3.98 -10.66 -11.09
N LEU A 109 -2.73 -11.05 -11.25
CA LEU A 109 -1.97 -11.86 -10.29
C LEU A 109 -1.39 -11.01 -9.17
N ASP A 110 -0.73 -9.92 -9.54
CA ASP A 110 -0.04 -9.03 -8.62
C ASP A 110 0.06 -7.63 -9.21
N TRP A 111 0.46 -6.68 -8.37
CA TRP A 111 0.97 -5.42 -8.86
C TRP A 111 2.17 -4.93 -8.07
N SER A 112 3.09 -4.28 -8.79
CA SER A 112 4.26 -3.63 -8.23
C SER A 112 4.15 -2.10 -8.36
N VAL A 113 4.69 -1.37 -7.38
CA VAL A 113 4.92 0.08 -7.44
C VAL A 113 6.36 0.42 -7.11
N SER A 114 6.97 1.33 -7.88
CA SER A 114 8.37 1.74 -7.76
C SER A 114 8.56 3.09 -7.05
N GLY A 115 9.83 3.43 -6.73
CA GLY A 115 10.21 4.71 -6.14
C GLY A 115 10.24 4.74 -4.61
N PHE A 116 10.23 3.58 -3.95
CA PHE A 116 10.27 3.47 -2.49
C PHE A 116 11.70 3.32 -1.95
N GLY A 117 12.73 3.39 -2.80
CA GLY A 117 14.13 3.22 -2.41
C GLY A 117 14.56 4.22 -1.32
N GLY A 118 15.17 3.71 -0.25
CA GLY A 118 15.70 4.55 0.85
C GLY A 118 14.68 5.01 1.89
N TYR A 119 13.40 4.65 1.76
CA TYR A 119 12.36 4.96 2.73
C TYR A 119 12.02 3.76 3.62
N GLN A 120 11.63 4.01 4.87
CA GLN A 120 10.94 2.99 5.66
C GLN A 120 9.54 2.77 5.07
N THR A 121 9.12 1.52 4.93
CA THR A 121 7.78 1.19 4.43
C THR A 121 7.08 0.28 5.43
N ASP A 122 5.88 0.67 5.81
CA ASP A 122 4.94 -0.13 6.60
C ASP A 122 3.74 -0.45 5.73
N VAL A 123 3.44 -1.74 5.54
CA VAL A 123 2.57 -2.20 4.46
C VAL A 123 1.41 -3.04 4.98
N GLU A 124 0.21 -2.74 4.50
CA GLU A 124 -1.03 -3.48 4.78
C GLU A 124 -2.09 -3.16 3.70
N TYR A 125 -3.28 -3.76 3.75
CA TYR A 125 -4.46 -3.31 3.01
C TYR A 125 -5.62 -2.98 3.96
N ARG A 126 -6.54 -2.12 3.53
CA ARG A 126 -7.67 -1.69 4.36
C ARG A 126 -8.94 -2.47 4.06
N THR A 127 -9.60 -2.94 5.12
CA THR A 127 -10.85 -3.72 5.06
C THR A 127 -12.09 -2.89 5.43
N ASP A 128 -11.90 -1.68 5.96
CA ASP A 128 -12.99 -0.76 6.32
C ASP A 128 -13.41 0.17 5.17
N ASP A 129 -12.71 0.11 4.03
CA ASP A 129 -13.18 0.67 2.76
C ASP A 129 -14.00 -0.39 2.03
N LEU A 130 -15.33 -0.32 2.18
CA LEU A 130 -16.31 -1.31 1.71
C LEU A 130 -16.47 -1.40 0.18
N LEU A 131 -15.60 -0.72 -0.57
CA LEU A 131 -15.72 -0.65 -2.02
C LEU A 131 -14.98 -1.79 -2.75
N GLY A 132 -14.10 -2.56 -2.08
CA GLY A 132 -13.34 -3.67 -2.70
C GLY A 132 -13.79 -5.07 -2.24
N ASP A 133 -13.40 -6.07 -3.02
CA ASP A 133 -13.80 -7.48 -2.87
C ASP A 133 -12.66 -8.34 -2.31
N ILE A 134 -11.45 -8.21 -2.87
CA ILE A 134 -10.29 -9.06 -2.55
C ILE A 134 -9.09 -8.21 -2.14
N GLY A 135 -8.42 -8.56 -1.04
CA GLY A 135 -7.16 -7.93 -0.62
C GLY A 135 -5.96 -8.80 -0.97
N PRO A 136 -4.78 -8.22 -1.20
CA PRO A 136 -3.55 -8.99 -1.40
C PRO A 136 -3.17 -9.76 -0.13
N GLU A 137 -2.63 -10.96 -0.30
CA GLU A 137 -2.25 -11.85 0.79
C GLU A 137 -0.80 -11.64 1.22
N THR A 138 0.08 -11.23 0.31
CA THR A 138 1.46 -10.93 0.65
C THR A 138 1.93 -9.61 0.06
N ALA A 139 2.89 -9.00 0.75
CA ALA A 139 3.68 -7.93 0.20
C ALA A 139 5.15 -8.34 0.17
N LEU A 140 5.83 -7.99 -0.92
CA LEU A 140 7.26 -8.18 -1.11
C LEU A 140 7.92 -6.85 -1.37
N ARG A 141 9.18 -6.73 -0.96
CA ARG A 141 10.00 -5.56 -1.31
C ARG A 141 11.29 -6.00 -1.98
N SER A 142 11.60 -5.38 -3.11
CA SER A 142 12.82 -5.70 -3.87
C SER A 142 14.07 -5.51 -3.01
N SER A 143 15.16 -6.18 -3.38
CA SER A 143 16.40 -6.19 -2.60
C SER A 143 17.08 -4.82 -2.50
N ASP A 144 16.88 -3.95 -3.49
CA ASP A 144 17.30 -2.54 -3.46
C ASP A 144 16.34 -1.63 -2.69
N GLY A 145 15.18 -2.17 -2.28
CA GLY A 145 14.15 -1.46 -1.53
C GLY A 145 13.23 -0.60 -2.37
N ASP A 146 13.38 -0.60 -3.70
CA ASP A 146 12.69 0.35 -4.57
C ASP A 146 11.25 -0.05 -4.93
N ASN A 147 11.03 -1.32 -5.20
CA ASN A 147 9.73 -1.85 -5.59
C ASN A 147 9.02 -2.48 -4.39
N VAL A 148 7.74 -2.16 -4.23
CA VAL A 148 6.81 -2.86 -3.34
C VAL A 148 5.83 -3.61 -4.22
N ILE A 149 5.68 -4.91 -3.99
CA ILE A 149 4.81 -5.81 -4.77
C ILE A 149 3.71 -6.30 -3.84
N PHE A 150 2.47 -6.25 -4.30
CA PHE A 150 1.31 -6.85 -3.65
C PHE A 150 0.84 -8.01 -4.49
N ASP A 151 0.85 -9.19 -3.87
CA ASP A 151 0.60 -10.46 -4.54
C ASP A 151 -0.75 -11.01 -4.08
N PHE A 152 -1.57 -11.41 -5.04
CA PHE A 152 -2.83 -12.10 -4.76
C PHE A 152 -2.62 -13.62 -4.80
N PHE A 153 -3.12 -14.33 -3.80
CA PHE A 153 -3.10 -15.78 -3.77
C PHE A 153 -4.10 -16.39 -4.76
N ILE A 154 -5.15 -15.65 -5.07
CA ILE A 154 -6.14 -15.96 -6.09
C ILE A 154 -6.23 -14.72 -6.98
N GLU A 155 -6.17 -14.91 -8.28
CA GLU A 155 -6.23 -13.82 -9.26
C GLU A 155 -7.44 -12.93 -9.02
N LEU A 156 -7.26 -11.63 -9.13
CA LEU A 156 -8.36 -10.68 -9.11
C LEU A 156 -9.09 -10.75 -10.48
N GLU A 157 -10.28 -11.35 -10.49
CA GLU A 157 -11.04 -11.62 -11.72
C GLU A 157 -12.10 -10.55 -11.98
N PRO A 158 -12.34 -10.09 -13.22
CA PRO A 158 -13.45 -9.19 -13.51
C PRO A 158 -14.81 -9.78 -13.11
N PRO A 159 -15.70 -9.03 -12.42
CA PRO A 159 -15.67 -7.59 -12.16
C PRO A 159 -15.12 -7.21 -10.78
N GLU A 160 -14.38 -8.09 -10.12
CA GLU A 160 -13.84 -7.88 -8.78
C GLU A 160 -12.91 -6.66 -8.74
N THR A 161 -12.82 -6.10 -7.55
CA THR A 161 -12.01 -4.92 -7.27
C THR A 161 -11.12 -5.20 -6.07
N SER A 162 -9.88 -4.72 -6.11
CA SER A 162 -8.98 -4.89 -4.98
C SER A 162 -9.44 -4.05 -3.78
N LEU A 163 -9.14 -4.50 -2.58
CA LEU A 163 -9.08 -3.64 -1.41
C LEU A 163 -7.90 -2.66 -1.57
N PRO A 164 -8.02 -1.43 -1.06
CA PRO A 164 -6.96 -0.46 -1.17
C PRO A 164 -5.76 -0.88 -0.30
N SER A 165 -4.61 -0.98 -0.93
CA SER A 165 -3.33 -1.13 -0.24
C SER A 165 -2.98 0.13 0.54
N SER A 166 -2.00 0.00 1.42
CA SER A 166 -1.45 1.07 2.24
C SER A 166 0.05 0.84 2.38
N ILE A 167 0.85 1.76 1.85
CA ILE A 167 2.29 1.85 2.08
C ILE A 167 2.53 3.15 2.86
N ALA A 168 2.59 3.06 4.18
CA ALA A 168 2.99 4.20 5.01
C ALA A 168 4.51 4.34 4.95
N THR A 169 4.99 5.57 4.77
CA THR A 169 6.42 5.87 4.60
C THR A 169 6.90 6.95 5.56
N ASP A 170 8.21 7.05 5.79
CA ASP A 170 8.80 8.19 6.50
C ASP A 170 9.01 9.43 5.60
N ALA A 171 8.51 9.39 4.35
CA ALA A 171 8.55 10.52 3.44
C ALA A 171 7.55 11.61 3.85
N THR A 172 7.95 12.87 3.62
CA THR A 172 7.10 14.06 3.86
C THR A 172 6.63 14.73 2.57
N LEU A 173 7.22 14.34 1.44
CA LEU A 173 6.89 14.80 0.09
C LEU A 173 6.77 13.61 -0.84
N PHE A 174 6.08 13.82 -1.95
CA PHE A 174 6.00 12.90 -3.07
C PHE A 174 6.17 13.69 -4.37
N ASP A 175 6.50 12.99 -5.44
CA ASP A 175 6.40 13.48 -6.81
C ASP A 175 5.81 12.38 -7.71
N LEU A 176 5.64 12.66 -9.01
CA LEU A 176 4.99 11.77 -9.96
C LEU A 176 6.03 10.99 -10.79
N THR A 177 7.05 10.43 -10.13
CA THR A 177 8.10 9.65 -10.79
C THR A 177 7.92 8.14 -10.64
N GLY A 178 6.91 7.71 -9.89
CA GLY A 178 6.62 6.29 -9.69
C GLY A 178 6.03 5.66 -10.95
N THR A 179 6.20 4.33 -11.02
CA THR A 179 5.61 3.48 -12.05
C THR A 179 4.92 2.31 -11.35
N ALA A 180 3.80 1.85 -11.91
CA ALA A 180 3.19 0.56 -11.53
C ALA A 180 3.35 -0.46 -12.66
N PHE A 181 3.56 -1.71 -12.26
CA PHE A 181 3.52 -2.87 -13.13
C PHE A 181 2.38 -3.77 -12.68
N LEU A 182 1.46 -4.10 -13.58
CA LEU A 182 0.37 -5.04 -13.32
C LEU A 182 0.72 -6.36 -14.02
N SER A 183 0.83 -7.45 -13.25
CA SER A 183 1.00 -8.79 -13.78
C SER A 183 -0.38 -9.42 -13.98
N LEU A 184 -0.69 -9.83 -15.21
CA LEU A 184 -1.99 -10.39 -15.59
C LEU A 184 -1.83 -11.80 -16.12
N GLU A 185 -2.82 -12.66 -15.86
CA GLU A 185 -2.84 -14.02 -16.38
C GLU A 185 -4.09 -14.28 -17.22
N ASN A 186 -3.91 -14.98 -18.34
CA ASN A 186 -5.02 -15.63 -19.01
C ASN A 186 -5.39 -16.90 -18.24
N LEU A 187 -6.52 -16.88 -17.55
CA LEU A 187 -7.01 -17.93 -16.64
C LEU A 187 -7.30 -19.27 -17.33
N ILE A 188 -7.30 -19.31 -18.67
CA ILE A 188 -7.47 -20.53 -19.45
C ILE A 188 -6.13 -21.09 -19.93
N SER A 189 -5.24 -20.23 -20.44
CA SER A 189 -3.96 -20.67 -21.02
C SER A 189 -2.79 -20.64 -20.04
N GLY A 190 -2.89 -19.92 -18.92
CA GLY A 190 -1.79 -19.62 -18.02
C GLY A 190 -0.75 -18.67 -18.63
N GLU A 191 -1.14 -17.88 -19.63
CA GLU A 191 -0.24 -16.91 -20.25
C GLU A 191 -0.18 -15.65 -19.39
N GLU A 192 1.03 -15.29 -18.94
CA GLU A 192 1.29 -14.07 -18.19
C GLU A 192 1.62 -12.90 -19.13
N LEU A 193 1.03 -11.74 -18.85
CA LEU A 193 1.28 -10.48 -19.53
C LEU A 193 1.51 -9.38 -18.48
N GLU A 194 2.22 -8.32 -18.87
CA GLU A 194 2.51 -7.19 -17.99
C GLU A 194 2.05 -5.87 -18.62
N ILE A 195 1.50 -4.97 -17.79
CA ILE A 195 1.18 -3.58 -18.18
C ILE A 195 1.96 -2.63 -17.29
N GLU A 196 2.60 -1.63 -17.91
CA GLU A 196 3.28 -0.53 -17.23
C GLU A 196 2.39 0.72 -17.20
N LEU A 197 2.29 1.35 -16.03
CA LEU A 197 1.59 2.61 -15.79
C LEU A 197 2.58 3.64 -15.22
N ASP A 198 2.74 4.77 -15.90
CA ASP A 198 3.66 5.82 -15.49
C ASP A 198 2.99 6.97 -14.74
N GLY A 199 3.80 7.78 -14.04
CA GLY A 199 3.36 9.03 -13.44
C GLY A 199 2.60 8.85 -12.14
N LEU A 200 2.88 7.76 -11.43
CA LEU A 200 2.33 7.50 -10.11
C LEU A 200 3.05 8.31 -9.05
N ALA A 201 2.33 8.61 -7.96
CA ALA A 201 2.94 9.19 -6.80
C ALA A 201 3.95 8.23 -6.15
N ALA A 202 5.17 8.72 -5.96
CA ALA A 202 6.23 8.03 -5.22
C ALA A 202 6.84 8.96 -4.15
N PRO A 203 7.37 8.41 -3.04
CA PRO A 203 8.14 9.18 -2.07
C PRO A 203 9.24 10.03 -2.71
N SER A 204 9.37 11.28 -2.30
CA SER A 204 10.44 12.16 -2.78
C SER A 204 11.20 12.83 -1.64
N ALA A 205 12.49 13.07 -1.88
CA ALA A 205 13.35 13.68 -0.88
C ALA A 205 13.09 15.19 -0.83
N VAL A 206 13.12 15.78 0.38
CA VAL A 206 13.06 17.23 0.52
C VAL A 206 14.30 17.84 -0.14
N PRO A 207 14.17 18.69 -1.17
CA PRO A 207 15.32 19.33 -1.78
C PRO A 207 16.06 20.15 -0.71
N LEU A 208 17.30 19.78 -0.42
CA LEU A 208 18.12 20.56 0.49
C LEU A 208 18.26 21.97 -0.09
N PRO A 209 17.93 23.04 0.65
CA PRO A 209 18.11 24.39 0.17
C PRO A 209 19.56 24.58 -0.30
N ALA A 210 19.77 25.29 -1.41
CA ALA A 210 21.12 25.58 -1.94
C ALA A 210 22.04 26.20 -0.87
N ALA A 211 21.45 26.84 0.15
CA ALA A 211 22.14 27.34 1.33
C ALA A 211 22.99 26.27 2.03
N PHE A 212 22.57 25.00 2.09
CA PHE A 212 23.35 23.92 2.71
C PHE A 212 24.71 23.72 2.02
N TRP A 213 24.72 23.75 0.68
CA TRP A 213 25.94 23.71 -0.11
C TRP A 213 26.77 24.99 0.02
N MET A 214 26.12 26.15 0.15
CA MET A 214 26.81 27.42 0.36
C MET A 214 27.49 27.49 1.73
N PHE A 215 26.86 26.97 2.79
CA PHE A 215 27.49 26.90 4.11
C PHE A 215 28.66 25.91 4.14
N GLY A 216 28.50 24.74 3.50
CA GLY A 216 29.59 23.75 3.39
C GLY A 216 30.80 24.30 2.63
N SER A 217 30.58 24.89 1.44
CA SER A 217 31.65 25.47 0.63
C SER A 217 32.26 26.73 1.26
N GLY A 218 31.44 27.58 1.88
CA GLY A 218 31.91 28.76 2.61
C GLY A 218 32.84 28.41 3.78
N LEU A 219 32.53 27.36 4.55
CA LEU A 219 33.37 26.89 5.65
C LEU A 219 34.73 26.37 5.15
N ILE A 220 34.73 25.58 4.07
CA ILE A 220 35.97 25.10 3.42
C ILE A 220 36.80 26.28 2.92
N GLY A 221 36.15 27.28 2.30
CA GLY A 221 36.80 28.52 1.87
C GLY A 221 37.48 29.26 3.02
N LEU A 222 36.81 29.40 4.17
CA LEU A 222 37.37 30.05 5.36
C LEU A 222 38.57 29.30 5.95
N ILE A 223 38.52 27.96 6.02
CA ILE A 223 39.64 27.13 6.48
C ILE A 223 40.84 27.27 5.53
N GLY A 224 40.58 27.27 4.22
CA GLY A 224 41.61 27.51 3.19
C GLY A 224 42.28 28.88 3.35
N PHE A 225 41.49 29.93 3.55
CA PHE A 225 41.97 31.29 3.73
C PHE A 225 42.80 31.45 5.01
N GLN A 226 42.39 30.83 6.11
CA GLN A 226 43.12 30.87 7.39
C GLN A 226 44.50 30.18 7.29
N ARG A 227 44.62 29.10 6.50
CA ARG A 227 45.90 28.42 6.26
C ARG A 227 46.87 29.27 5.44
N GLN A 228 46.40 30.07 4.48
CA GLN A 228 47.26 30.96 3.70
C GLN A 228 47.90 32.04 4.59
N ARG A 229 47.15 32.60 5.56
CA ARG A 229 47.68 33.62 6.48
C ARG A 229 48.77 33.14 7.44
N ARG A 230 48.91 31.83 7.68
CA ARG A 230 49.98 31.27 8.53
C ARG A 230 51.29 31.00 7.79
N LYS A 231 51.30 31.09 6.46
CA LYS A 231 52.49 30.85 5.62
C LYS A 231 53.16 32.14 5.14
N SER A 232 52.64 33.30 5.49
CA SER A 232 53.24 34.62 5.23
C SER A 232 53.61 35.30 6.52
#